data_AF-A0AAC9D044-F1
#
_entry.id   AF-A0AAC9D044-F1
#
_cell.length_a   1.000
_cell.length_b   1.000
_cell.length_c   1.000
_cell.angle_alpha   90.00
_cell.angle_beta   90.00
_cell.angle_gamma   90.00
#
_symmetry.space_group_name_H-M   'P 1'
#
loop_
_entity.id
_entity.type
_entity.pdbx_description
1 polymer ?
#
loop_
_entity_poly.entity_id
_entity_poly.type
_entity_poly.pdbx_seq_one_letter_code
_entity_poly.pdbx_strand_id
1 'polypeptide(L)'
;MEFLLHRVVLDSSYEELIRAFADFEFSEESYYCEGKIKQQSSGYCKYGEVKIILENKGNWGGAKTFSWEVADDEIPVEYLDVIVTTIKTIVYDSKKSFKFRIVGGSYHVVDSHRKSFEMATFRAISNLVGFDKTKVQ
;
A
#
# COMPACT_ATOMS: atom_id res chain seq x y z
N MET A 1 -14.74 -10.38 17.76
CA MET A 1 -13.58 -10.18 16.87
C MET A 1 -13.02 -8.81 17.21
N GLU A 2 -11.91 -8.74 17.95
CA GLU A 2 -11.27 -7.46 18.24
C GLU A 2 -10.53 -6.99 16.99
N PHE A 3 -10.96 -5.86 16.41
CA PHE A 3 -10.17 -5.18 15.39
C PHE A 3 -8.97 -4.53 16.08
N LEU A 4 -7.84 -5.24 16.14
CA LEU A 4 -6.54 -4.63 16.46
C LEU A 4 -6.17 -3.71 15.30
N LEU A 5 -6.56 -2.43 15.40
CA LEU A 5 -6.17 -1.36 14.49
C LEU A 5 -4.65 -1.38 14.33
N HIS A 6 -4.17 -1.69 13.13
CA HIS A 6 -2.76 -1.63 12.79
C HIS A 6 -2.28 -0.19 12.95
N ARG A 7 -1.15 0.00 13.64
CA ARG A 7 -0.52 1.31 13.78
C ARG A 7 0.73 1.34 12.94
N VAL A 8 0.69 2.13 11.86
CA VAL A 8 1.89 2.45 11.09
C VAL A 8 2.78 3.36 11.94
N VAL A 9 4.05 2.97 12.08
CA VAL A 9 5.07 3.82 12.69
C VAL A 9 5.66 4.68 11.58
N LEU A 10 5.44 5.99 11.67
CA LEU A 10 6.01 6.94 10.71
C LEU A 10 7.52 7.05 10.94
N ASP A 11 8.27 6.80 9.88
CA ASP A 11 9.69 7.08 9.78
C ASP A 11 9.96 8.09 8.65
N SER A 12 11.21 8.50 8.46
CA SER A 12 11.58 9.45 7.40
C SER A 12 11.16 8.98 6.01
N SER A 13 11.13 7.67 5.78
CA SER A 13 10.73 7.12 4.49
C SER A 13 9.23 7.25 4.22
N TYR A 14 8.39 7.11 5.25
CA TYR A 14 6.97 7.41 5.12
C TYR A 14 6.74 8.88 4.83
N GLU A 15 7.44 9.79 5.52
CA GLU A 15 7.31 11.23 5.27
C GLU A 15 7.70 11.61 3.84
N GLU A 16 8.79 11.04 3.32
CA GLU A 16 9.22 11.24 1.93
C GLU A 16 8.21 10.68 0.93
N LEU A 17 7.68 9.47 1.16
CA LEU A 17 6.68 8.88 0.28
C LEU A 17 5.35 9.65 0.30
N ILE A 18 4.93 10.16 1.46
CA ILE A 18 3.73 11.00 1.59
C ILE A 18 3.87 12.26 0.71
N ARG A 19 5.03 12.93 0.78
CA ARG A 19 5.31 14.11 -0.05
C ARG A 19 5.37 13.75 -1.53
N ALA A 20 6.13 12.71 -1.89
CA ALA A 20 6.23 12.25 -3.27
C ALA A 20 4.87 11.91 -3.88
N PHE A 21 3.98 11.26 -3.10
CA PHE A 21 2.63 10.95 -3.54
C PHE A 21 1.74 12.19 -3.67
N ALA A 22 1.85 13.15 -2.75
CA ALA A 22 1.10 14.40 -2.81
C ALA A 22 1.49 15.25 -4.04
N ASP A 23 2.78 15.27 -4.37
CA ASP A 23 3.35 16.03 -5.50
C ASP A 23 3.21 15.31 -6.84
N PHE A 24 2.87 14.02 -6.84
CA PHE A 24 2.74 13.23 -8.06
C PHE A 24 1.63 13.77 -8.99
N GLU A 25 1.99 13.98 -10.26
CA GLU A 25 1.06 14.43 -11.30
C GLU A 25 0.29 13.24 -11.88
N PHE A 26 -0.87 12.95 -11.27
CA PHE A 26 -1.84 11.99 -11.82
C PHE A 26 -2.49 12.51 -13.12
N SER A 27 -1.90 12.18 -14.27
CA SER A 27 -2.38 12.47 -15.62
C SER A 27 -3.42 11.47 -16.17
N GLU A 28 -3.45 10.24 -15.65
CA GLU A 28 -4.36 9.17 -16.06
C GLU A 28 -5.51 8.99 -15.06
N GLU A 29 -6.60 8.40 -15.54
CA GLU A 29 -7.77 8.08 -14.69
C GLU A 29 -7.50 6.89 -13.76
N SER A 30 -6.59 5.99 -14.13
CA SER A 30 -6.31 4.78 -13.37
C SER A 30 -4.85 4.36 -13.48
N TYR A 31 -4.29 3.89 -12.38
CA TYR A 31 -2.94 3.38 -12.31
C TYR A 31 -2.93 1.99 -11.69
N TYR A 32 -2.19 1.07 -12.31
CA TYR A 32 -1.88 -0.21 -11.70
C TYR A 32 -0.58 -0.09 -10.90
N CYS A 33 -0.62 -0.50 -9.63
CA CYS A 33 0.55 -0.52 -8.77
C CYS A 33 0.68 -1.87 -8.06
N GLU A 34 1.90 -2.38 -8.08
CA GLU A 34 2.25 -3.68 -7.51
C GLU A 34 3.48 -3.54 -6.63
N GLY A 35 3.39 -4.15 -5.45
CA GLY A 35 4.49 -4.22 -4.51
C GLY A 35 4.66 -5.63 -4.01
N LYS A 36 5.88 -6.15 -4.12
CA LYS A 36 6.24 -7.49 -3.68
C LYS A 36 7.43 -7.46 -2.73
N ILE A 37 7.29 -8.13 -1.60
CA ILE A 37 8.36 -8.42 -0.66
C ILE A 37 8.66 -9.91 -0.77
N LYS A 38 9.94 -10.23 -1.03
CA LYS A 38 10.46 -11.58 -1.01
C LYS A 38 11.89 -11.52 -0.44
N GLN A 39 12.03 -11.81 0.85
CA GLN A 39 13.34 -11.86 1.51
C GLN A 39 13.74 -13.31 1.79
N GLN A 40 14.99 -13.65 1.48
CA GLN A 40 15.57 -14.97 1.72
C GLN A 40 16.31 -15.07 3.06
N SER A 41 16.58 -13.95 3.73
CA SER A 41 17.34 -13.89 4.98
C SER A 41 16.46 -14.14 6.21
N SER A 42 17.10 -14.54 7.32
CA SER A 42 16.47 -14.76 8.63
C SER A 42 16.00 -13.43 9.25
N GLY A 43 14.86 -12.92 8.80
CA GLY A 43 14.19 -11.74 9.35
C GLY A 43 12.69 -11.95 9.49
N TYR A 44 12.06 -11.15 10.34
CA TYR A 44 10.61 -10.93 10.30
C TYR A 44 10.29 -10.17 9.00
N CYS A 45 9.20 -10.51 8.30
CA CYS A 45 8.79 -9.97 7.00
C CYS A 45 9.43 -10.64 5.76
N LYS A 46 8.99 -11.85 5.43
CA LYS A 46 9.60 -12.65 4.36
C LYS A 46 8.82 -12.62 3.05
N TYR A 47 7.49 -12.62 3.11
CA TYR A 47 6.66 -12.68 1.91
C TYR A 47 5.40 -11.82 1.99
N GLY A 48 5.11 -11.06 0.94
CA GLY A 48 3.82 -10.42 0.74
C GLY A 48 3.78 -9.73 -0.61
N GLU A 49 2.66 -9.84 -1.31
CA GLU A 49 2.42 -9.18 -2.58
C GLU A 49 1.06 -8.52 -2.57
N VAL A 50 0.98 -7.27 -3.03
CA VAL A 50 -0.25 -6.49 -3.09
C VAL A 50 -0.35 -5.83 -4.45
N LYS A 51 -1.51 -5.97 -5.09
CA LYS A 51 -1.88 -5.36 -6.37
C LYS A 51 -3.03 -4.40 -6.16
N ILE A 52 -2.84 -3.16 -6.61
CA ILE A 52 -3.78 -2.06 -6.39
C ILE A 52 -4.08 -1.42 -7.75
N ILE A 53 -5.36 -1.15 -8.00
CA ILE A 53 -5.78 -0.18 -9.01
C ILE A 53 -6.14 1.11 -8.28
N LEU A 54 -5.38 2.16 -8.53
CA LEU A 54 -5.63 3.51 -8.04
C LEU A 54 -6.40 4.29 -9.10
N GLU A 55 -7.66 4.60 -8.85
CA GLU A 55 -8.47 5.44 -9.73
C GLU A 55 -8.42 6.89 -9.24
N ASN A 56 -7.90 7.79 -10.07
CA ASN A 56 -7.90 9.23 -9.84
C ASN A 56 -9.29 9.78 -10.16
N LYS A 57 -9.99 10.28 -9.14
CA LYS A 57 -11.32 10.89 -9.28
C LYS A 57 -11.25 12.42 -9.36
N GLY A 58 -10.05 13.01 -9.47
CA GLY A 58 -9.85 14.45 -9.54
C GLY A 58 -10.11 15.17 -8.22
N ASN A 59 -10.39 16.48 -8.26
CA ASN A 59 -10.40 17.36 -7.09
C ASN A 59 -11.74 17.41 -6.33
N TRP A 60 -12.53 16.34 -6.33
CA TRP A 60 -13.86 16.28 -5.73
C TRP A 60 -13.85 16.12 -4.20
N GLY A 61 -13.19 17.04 -3.48
CA GLY A 61 -13.23 17.13 -2.02
C GLY A 61 -12.28 16.17 -1.27
N GLY A 62 -11.31 15.58 -1.95
CA GLY A 62 -10.25 14.77 -1.32
C GLY A 62 -10.71 13.41 -0.79
N ALA A 63 -11.87 12.91 -1.24
CA ALA A 63 -12.43 11.63 -0.76
C ALA A 63 -11.48 10.45 -1.05
N LYS A 64 -11.29 9.58 -0.06
CA LYS A 64 -10.47 8.36 -0.17
C LYS A 64 -11.37 7.15 0.04
N THR A 65 -11.65 6.40 -1.02
CA THR A 65 -12.53 5.22 -1.00
C THR A 65 -11.72 3.95 -1.23
N PHE A 66 -12.19 2.83 -0.68
CA PHE A 66 -11.50 1.55 -0.72
C PHE A 66 -12.47 0.45 -1.19
N SER A 67 -11.98 -0.44 -2.05
CA SER A 67 -12.68 -1.62 -2.54
C SER A 67 -11.79 -2.83 -2.34
N TRP A 68 -12.30 -3.86 -1.66
CA TRP A 68 -11.62 -5.14 -1.49
C TRP A 68 -12.17 -6.12 -2.52
N GLU A 69 -11.36 -6.46 -3.52
CA GLU A 69 -11.73 -7.32 -4.65
C GLU A 69 -10.86 -8.58 -4.69
N VAL A 70 -10.22 -8.91 -3.56
CA VAL A 70 -9.29 -10.04 -3.42
C VAL A 70 -9.99 -11.23 -2.79
N ALA A 71 -9.74 -12.43 -3.32
CA ALA A 71 -10.20 -13.67 -2.72
C ALA A 71 -9.35 -14.03 -1.49
N ASP A 72 -9.95 -14.69 -0.50
CA ASP A 72 -9.29 -14.97 0.79
C ASP A 72 -8.06 -15.91 0.65
N ASP A 73 -8.03 -16.72 -0.42
CA ASP A 73 -6.91 -17.59 -0.80
C ASP A 73 -5.74 -16.85 -1.47
N GLU A 74 -5.94 -15.62 -1.98
CA GLU A 74 -4.87 -14.77 -2.48
C GLU A 74 -4.27 -13.91 -1.36
N ILE A 75 -5.13 -13.23 -0.59
CA ILE A 75 -4.74 -12.48 0.60
C ILE A 75 -5.82 -12.69 1.66
N PRO A 76 -5.48 -13.31 2.81
CA PRO A 76 -6.40 -13.45 3.93
C PRO A 76 -6.94 -12.09 4.40
N VAL A 77 -8.24 -12.02 4.68
CA VAL A 77 -8.92 -10.78 5.08
C VAL A 77 -8.33 -10.12 6.34
N GLU A 78 -7.61 -10.88 7.17
CA GLU A 78 -6.87 -10.36 8.33
C GLU A 78 -5.80 -9.31 7.97
N TYR A 79 -5.34 -9.28 6.71
CA TYR A 79 -4.38 -8.28 6.22
C TYR A 79 -5.03 -7.02 5.63
N LEU A 80 -6.36 -6.99 5.49
CA LEU A 80 -7.08 -5.84 4.95
C LEU A 80 -6.78 -4.56 5.74
N ASP A 81 -6.81 -4.65 7.08
CA ASP A 81 -6.61 -3.50 7.96
C ASP A 81 -5.22 -2.87 7.79
N VAL A 82 -4.17 -3.68 7.71
CA VAL A 82 -2.81 -3.17 7.51
C VAL A 82 -2.65 -2.54 6.12
N ILE A 83 -3.18 -3.16 5.07
CA ILE A 83 -3.12 -2.60 3.71
C ILE A 83 -3.84 -1.25 3.65
N VAL A 84 -5.09 -1.19 4.13
CA VAL A 84 -5.90 0.03 4.10
C VAL A 84 -5.27 1.13 4.95
N THR A 85 -4.78 0.80 6.14
CA THR A 85 -4.13 1.77 7.02
C THR A 85 -2.85 2.33 6.38
N THR A 86 -2.01 1.48 5.80
CA THR A 86 -0.80 1.93 5.09
C THR A 86 -1.14 2.86 3.93
N ILE A 87 -2.14 2.55 3.12
CA ILE A 87 -2.58 3.44 2.04
C ILE A 87 -3.04 4.79 2.63
N LYS A 88 -3.94 4.77 3.64
CA LYS A 88 -4.44 5.99 4.28
C LYS A 88 -3.31 6.86 4.81
N THR A 89 -2.29 6.25 5.42
CA THR A 89 -1.11 6.96 5.90
C THR A 89 -0.37 7.64 4.76
N ILE A 90 -0.09 6.94 3.66
CA ILE A 90 0.68 7.47 2.53
C ILE A 90 -0.06 8.62 1.83
N VAL A 91 -1.38 8.51 1.68
CA VAL A 91 -2.17 9.46 0.88
C VAL A 91 -2.79 10.59 1.70
N TYR A 92 -2.44 10.66 2.99
CA TYR A 92 -3.04 11.56 3.97
C TYR A 92 -2.99 13.04 3.52
N ASP A 93 -1.86 13.50 3.01
CA ASP A 93 -1.67 14.91 2.59
C ASP A 93 -2.22 15.23 1.19
N SER A 94 -2.65 14.22 0.43
CA SER A 94 -3.13 14.46 -0.93
C SER A 94 -4.55 15.03 -0.96
N LYS A 95 -4.71 16.17 -1.65
CA LYS A 95 -6.01 16.84 -1.85
C LYS A 95 -6.88 16.21 -2.94
N LYS A 96 -6.31 15.31 -3.76
CA LYS A 96 -7.02 14.62 -4.85
C LYS A 96 -7.93 13.54 -4.27
N SER A 97 -9.02 13.23 -4.98
CA SER A 97 -9.94 12.16 -4.61
C SER A 97 -9.52 10.87 -5.30
N PHE A 98 -9.52 9.76 -4.57
CA PHE A 98 -9.07 8.47 -5.07
C PHE A 98 -10.01 7.34 -4.68
N LYS A 99 -10.07 6.32 -5.54
CA LYS A 99 -10.58 5.00 -5.20
C LYS A 99 -9.44 3.99 -5.32
N PHE A 100 -9.13 3.32 -4.20
CA PHE A 100 -8.15 2.25 -4.15
C PHE A 100 -8.88 0.93 -4.22
N ARG A 101 -8.62 0.15 -5.27
CA ARG A 101 -9.14 -1.20 -5.43
C ARG A 101 -8.00 -2.15 -5.18
N ILE A 102 -8.07 -2.92 -4.10
CA ILE A 102 -7.12 -4.01 -3.85
C ILE A 102 -7.65 -5.19 -4.67
N VAL A 103 -6.96 -5.51 -5.76
CA VAL A 103 -7.46 -6.41 -6.82
C VAL A 103 -6.74 -7.75 -6.87
N GLY A 104 -5.71 -7.93 -6.04
CA GLY A 104 -5.06 -9.21 -5.91
C GLY A 104 -3.76 -9.11 -5.11
N GLY A 105 -3.05 -10.22 -5.08
CA GLY A 105 -1.75 -10.34 -4.46
C GLY A 105 -1.45 -11.78 -4.16
N SER A 106 -0.55 -12.01 -3.22
CA SER A 106 -0.26 -13.36 -2.75
C SER A 106 0.31 -13.32 -1.34
N TYR A 107 0.04 -14.39 -0.60
CA TYR A 107 0.58 -14.63 0.73
C TYR A 107 1.24 -16.00 0.82
N HIS A 108 2.04 -16.21 1.86
CA HIS A 108 2.59 -17.48 2.24
C HIS A 108 2.24 -17.75 3.70
N VAL A 109 1.59 -18.88 3.98
CA VAL A 109 0.99 -19.19 5.30
C VAL A 109 1.96 -19.00 6.47
N VAL A 110 3.25 -19.30 6.27
CA VAL A 110 4.27 -19.24 7.33
C VAL A 110 5.11 -17.95 7.27
N ASP A 111 5.26 -17.36 6.08
CA ASP A 111 6.25 -16.30 5.83
C ASP A 111 5.61 -14.91 5.65
N SER A 112 4.29 -14.86 5.54
CA SER A 112 3.51 -13.63 5.49
C SER A 112 3.05 -13.19 6.86
N HIS A 113 3.29 -11.92 7.16
CA HIS A 113 2.88 -11.26 8.39
C HIS A 113 2.35 -9.86 8.06
N ARG A 114 1.70 -9.21 9.04
CA ARG A 114 1.19 -7.83 8.87
C ARG A 114 2.25 -6.87 8.33
N LYS A 115 3.49 -6.95 8.84
CA LYS A 115 4.60 -6.10 8.37
C LYS A 115 4.97 -6.36 6.90
N SER A 116 4.77 -7.58 6.40
CA SER A 116 4.95 -7.92 4.97
C SER A 116 3.96 -7.21 4.09
N PHE A 117 2.70 -7.17 4.49
CA PHE A 117 1.67 -6.46 3.75
C PHE A 117 1.81 -4.95 3.87
N GLU A 118 2.25 -4.43 5.02
CA GLU A 118 2.63 -3.02 5.16
C GLU A 118 3.74 -2.66 4.15
N MET A 119 4.83 -3.44 4.13
CA MET A 119 5.97 -3.16 3.24
C MET A 119 5.65 -3.40 1.75
N ALA A 120 4.83 -4.39 1.43
CA ALA A 120 4.34 -4.63 0.07
C ALA A 120 3.47 -3.47 -0.41
N THR A 121 2.55 -2.99 0.44
CA THR A 121 1.69 -1.83 0.13
C THR A 121 2.51 -0.55 -0.03
N PHE A 122 3.45 -0.31 0.89
CA PHE A 122 4.40 0.79 0.78
C PHE A 122 5.13 0.72 -0.56
N ARG A 123 5.67 -0.45 -0.92
CA ARG A 123 6.41 -0.65 -2.17
C ARG A 123 5.53 -0.45 -3.40
N ALA A 124 4.26 -0.88 -3.37
CA ALA A 124 3.33 -0.69 -4.48
C ALA A 124 3.15 0.80 -4.79
N ILE A 125 2.90 1.62 -3.75
CA ILE A 125 2.72 3.07 -3.92
C ILE A 125 4.05 3.76 -4.23
N SER A 126 5.14 3.33 -3.62
CA SER A 126 6.51 3.80 -3.91
C SER A 126 6.83 3.66 -5.40
N ASN A 127 6.58 2.47 -5.97
CA ASN A 127 6.80 2.19 -7.39
C ASN A 127 5.94 3.07 -8.30
N LEU A 128 4.67 3.32 -7.92
CA LEU A 128 3.77 4.18 -8.68
C LEU A 128 4.34 5.60 -8.86
N VAL A 129 4.85 6.19 -7.77
CA VAL A 129 5.30 7.58 -7.76
C VAL A 129 6.78 7.72 -8.09
N GLY A 130 7.44 6.64 -8.51
CA GLY A 130 8.87 6.62 -8.81
C GLY A 130 9.76 6.90 -7.60
N PHE A 131 9.26 6.66 -6.38
CA PHE A 131 10.06 6.76 -5.16
C PHE A 131 10.92 5.48 -5.04
N ASP A 132 12.23 5.62 -5.21
CA ASP A 132 13.17 4.51 -5.11
C ASP A 132 14.12 4.70 -3.92
N LYS A 133 13.98 3.83 -2.91
CA LYS A 133 14.85 3.80 -1.72
C LYS A 133 16.26 3.30 -2.01
N THR A 134 16.57 2.74 -3.18
CA THR A 134 17.96 2.33 -3.50
C THR A 134 18.94 3.50 -3.60
N LYS A 135 18.46 4.75 -3.58
CA LYS A 135 19.31 5.96 -3.48
C LYS A 135 19.56 6.43 -2.04
N VAL A 136 19.02 5.75 -1.03
CA VAL A 136 19.25 6.05 0.38
C VAL A 136 19.90 4.82 1.02
N GLN A 137 21.21 4.68 0.78
CA GLN A 137 22.13 3.89 1.58
C GLN A 137 23.19 4.82 2.17
#